data_AF-A0A2W4PGN5-F1
#
_entry.id   AF-A0A2W4PGN5-F1
#
_cell.length_a   1.000
_cell.length_b   1.000
_cell.length_c   1.000
_cell.angle_alpha   90.00
_cell.angle_beta   90.00
_cell.angle_gamma   90.00
#
_symmetry.space_group_name_H-M   'P 1'
#
loop_
_entity.id
_entity.type
_entity.pdbx_description
1 polymer ?
#
loop_
_entity_poly.entity_id
_entity_poly.type
_entity_poly.pdbx_seq_one_letter_code
_entity_poly.pdbx_strand_id
1 'polypeptide(L)' 'MADNGRDMRDEVETYRQLVLMYEAVDEEIDRLIMQHGGKADKMPAEARERYRMLARRRDDLLNEMRVLEQTLLPGEDNE' A
#
# COMPACT_ATOMS: atom_id res chain seq x y z
N MET A 1 -30.08 -11.01 10.69
CA MET A 1 -29.22 -10.60 9.57
C MET A 1 -29.16 -9.09 9.55
N ALA A 2 -28.22 -8.51 10.30
CA ALA A 2 -28.00 -7.05 10.42
C ALA A 2 -26.50 -6.72 10.59
N ASP A 3 -25.63 -7.71 10.39
CA ASP A 3 -24.20 -7.67 10.67
C ASP A 3 -23.42 -7.14 9.45
N ASN A 4 -23.70 -7.66 8.25
CA ASN A 4 -23.02 -7.29 6.99
C ASN A 4 -22.86 -5.78 6.73
N GLY A 5 -23.81 -4.93 7.14
CA GLY A 5 -23.72 -3.49 6.90
C GLY A 5 -22.75 -2.76 7.83
N ARG A 6 -22.36 -3.39 8.94
CA ARG A 6 -21.39 -2.88 9.91
C ARG A 6 -19.98 -3.37 9.55
N ASP A 7 -19.84 -4.63 9.15
CA ASP A 7 -18.60 -5.21 8.62
C ASP A 7 -18.11 -4.45 7.37
N MET A 8 -18.98 -4.23 6.39
CA MET A 8 -18.61 -3.49 5.16
C MET A 8 -18.11 -2.06 5.44
N ARG A 9 -18.62 -1.39 6.49
CA ARG A 9 -18.17 -0.04 6.84
C ARG A 9 -16.77 -0.07 7.46
N ASP A 10 -16.52 -1.05 8.34
CA ASP A 10 -15.21 -1.25 8.98
C ASP A 10 -14.14 -1.63 7.93
N GLU A 11 -14.51 -2.47 6.97
CA GLU A 11 -13.65 -2.83 5.84
C GLU A 11 -13.33 -1.62 4.95
N VAL A 12 -14.32 -0.78 4.61
CA VAL A 12 -14.08 0.46 3.83
C VAL A 12 -13.19 1.45 4.59
N GLU A 13 -13.35 1.58 5.92
CA GLU A 13 -12.46 2.42 6.73
C GLU A 13 -11.04 1.86 6.75
N THR A 14 -10.89 0.54 6.89
CA THR A 14 -9.60 -0.16 6.80
C THR A 14 -8.94 0.06 5.44
N TYR A 15 -9.70 -0.06 4.34
CA TYR A 15 -9.22 0.22 2.99
C TYR A 15 -8.65 1.64 2.88
N ARG A 16 -9.39 2.64 3.39
CA ARG A 16 -8.94 4.04 3.36
C ARG A 16 -7.66 4.24 4.16
N GLN A 17 -7.51 3.58 5.31
CA GLN A 17 -6.27 3.65 6.07
C GLN A 17 -5.10 3.02 5.31
N LEU A 18 -5.32 1.87 4.67
CA LEU A 18 -4.30 1.21 3.84
C LEU A 18 -3.85 2.09 2.67
N VAL A 19 -4.79 2.75 1.98
CA VAL A 19 -4.48 3.71 0.90
C VAL A 19 -3.62 4.85 1.42
N LEU A 20 -3.99 5.48 2.54
CA LEU A 20 -3.20 6.57 3.14
C LEU A 20 -1.79 6.11 3.54
N MET A 21 -1.66 4.90 4.09
CA MET A 21 -0.38 4.31 4.41
C MET A 21 0.45 4.01 3.16
N TYR A 22 -0.19 3.54 2.09
CA TYR A 22 0.45 3.27 0.81
C TYR A 22 1.00 4.56 0.20
N GLU A 23 0.19 5.63 0.17
CA GLU A 23 0.61 6.94 -0.32
C GLU A 23 1.75 7.52 0.50
N ALA A 24 1.71 7.37 1.83
CA ALA A 24 2.81 7.83 2.70
C ALA A 24 4.12 7.10 2.40
N VAL A 25 4.07 5.77 2.21
CA VAL A 25 5.25 4.96 1.87
C VAL A 25 5.78 5.33 0.47
N ASP A 26 4.89 5.57 -0.49
CA ASP A 26 5.28 5.99 -1.84
C ASP A 26 5.95 7.37 -1.82
N GLU A 27 5.41 8.32 -1.04
CA GLU A 27 6.02 9.64 -0.86
C GLU A 27 7.39 9.56 -0.15
N GLU A 28 7.55 8.68 0.84
CA GLU A 28 8.86 8.42 1.47
C GLU A 28 9.87 7.85 0.46
N ILE A 29 9.44 6.94 -0.42
CA ILE A 29 10.27 6.40 -1.50
C ILE A 29 10.68 7.52 -2.46
N ASP A 30 9.74 8.36 -2.88
CA ASP A 30 10.00 9.48 -3.80
C ASP A 30 11.01 10.47 -3.20
N ARG A 31 10.81 10.87 -1.93
CA ARG A 31 11.75 11.73 -1.21
C ARG A 31 13.14 11.10 -1.12
N LEU A 32 13.22 9.80 -0.83
CA LEU A 32 14.48 9.07 -0.75
C LEU A 32 15.19 9.06 -2.12
N ILE A 33 14.45 8.81 -3.20
CA ILE A 33 14.96 8.84 -4.57
C ILE A 33 15.45 10.25 -4.95
N MET A 34 14.68 11.29 -4.65
CA MET A 34 15.05 12.67 -4.94
C MET A 34 16.30 13.10 -4.18
N GLN A 35 16.43 12.74 -2.90
CA GLN A 35 17.62 13.04 -2.08
C GLN A 35 18.91 12.46 -2.67
N HIS A 36 18.83 11.33 -3.38
CA HIS A 36 19.98 10.66 -3.98
C HIS A 36 20.13 10.90 -5.49
N GLY A 37 19.56 12.01 -6.00
CA GLY A 37 19.75 12.44 -7.38
C GLY A 37 18.79 11.79 -8.38
N GLY A 38 17.58 11.45 -7.92
CA GLY A 38 16.47 11.03 -8.77
C GLY A 38 16.57 9.61 -9.30
N LYS A 39 17.54 8.80 -8.84
CA LYS A 39 17.71 7.41 -9.28
C LYS A 39 18.14 6.52 -8.11
N ALA A 40 17.42 5.42 -7.90
CA ALA A 40 17.76 4.42 -6.89
C ALA A 40 19.16 3.79 -7.11
N ASP A 41 19.65 3.77 -8.34
CA ASP A 41 20.99 3.26 -8.65
C ASP A 41 22.12 4.14 -8.08
N LYS A 42 21.88 5.42 -7.82
CA LYS A 42 22.87 6.32 -7.22
C LYS A 42 22.87 6.31 -5.69
N MET A 43 21.96 5.56 -5.07
CA MET A 43 21.85 5.49 -3.62
C MET A 43 23.02 4.73 -2.98
N PRO A 44 23.57 5.23 -1.85
CA PRO A 44 24.51 4.46 -1.04
C PRO A 44 23.82 3.23 -0.44
N ALA A 45 24.62 2.25 0.01
CA ALA A 45 24.12 0.95 0.49
C ALA A 45 23.04 1.10 1.59
N GLU A 46 23.24 2.01 2.53
CA GLU A 46 22.29 2.28 3.62
C GLU A 46 20.95 2.83 3.11
N ALA A 47 20.98 3.72 2.12
CA ALA A 47 19.77 4.25 1.49
C ALA A 47 19.07 3.20 0.61
N ARG A 48 19.84 2.33 -0.05
CA ARG A 48 19.27 1.17 -0.78
C ARG A 48 18.58 0.19 0.14
N GLU A 49 19.11 -0.04 1.34
CA GLU A 49 18.46 -0.89 2.34
C GLU A 49 17.12 -0.28 2.79
N ARG A 50 17.10 1.02 3.10
CA ARG A 50 15.85 1.75 3.39
C ARG A 50 14.86 1.68 2.25
N TYR A 51 15.32 1.92 1.02
CA TYR A 51 14.48 1.80 -0.19
C TYR A 51 13.86 0.40 -0.32
N ARG A 52 14.65 -0.67 -0.09
CA ARG A 52 14.13 -2.04 -0.13
C ARG A 52 13.10 -2.32 0.95
N MET A 53 13.29 -1.79 2.16
CA MET A 53 12.31 -1.93 3.25
C MET A 53 11.01 -1.22 2.91
N LEU A 54 11.08 0.01 2.41
CA LEU A 54 9.92 0.78 1.97
C LEU A 54 9.20 0.10 0.80
N ALA A 55 9.96 -0.41 -0.19
CA ALA A 55 9.39 -1.10 -1.34
C ALA A 55 8.65 -2.39 -0.95
N ARG A 56 9.19 -3.16 0.02
CA ARG A 56 8.49 -4.32 0.58
C ARG A 56 7.19 -3.90 1.27
N ARG A 57 7.26 -2.88 2.12
CA ARG A 57 6.09 -2.37 2.84
C ARG A 57 5.00 -1.88 1.89
N ARG A 58 5.38 -1.25 0.76
CA ARG A 58 4.44 -0.86 -0.29
C ARG A 58 3.74 -2.08 -0.92
N ASP A 59 4.48 -3.15 -1.16
CA ASP A 59 3.95 -4.39 -1.71
C ASP A 59 3.00 -5.09 -0.75
N ASP A 60 3.36 -5.17 0.55
CA ASP A 60 2.49 -5.68 1.61
C ASP A 60 1.16 -4.91 1.67
N LEU A 61 1.23 -3.57 1.70
CA LEU A 61 0.04 -2.71 1.72
C LEU A 61 -0.83 -2.89 0.47
N LEU A 62 -0.22 -3.02 -0.71
CA LEU A 62 -0.94 -3.28 -1.95
C LEU A 62 -1.65 -4.64 -1.93
N ASN A 63 -0.99 -5.66 -1.37
CA ASN A 63 -1.58 -6.99 -1.25
C ASN A 63 -2.75 -7.00 -0.26
N GLU A 64 -2.62 -6.32 0.88
CA GLU A 64 -3.71 -6.14 1.85
C GLU A 64 -4.91 -5.40 1.23
N MET A 65 -4.65 -4.33 0.46
CA MET A 65 -5.69 -3.63 -0.30
C MET A 65 -6.41 -4.58 -1.26
N ARG A 66 -5.68 -5.38 -2.04
CA ARG A 66 -6.29 -6.34 -3.00
C ARG A 66 -7.17 -7.40 -2.33
N VAL A 67 -6.73 -7.94 -1.20
CA VAL A 67 -7.51 -8.94 -0.45
C VAL A 67 -8.82 -8.30 0.04
N LEU A 68 -8.73 -7.06 0.51
CA LEU A 68 -9.89 -6.35 1.02
C LEU A 68 -10.83 -5.90 -0.13
N GLU A 69 -10.30 -5.52 -1.29
CA GLU A 69 -11.07 -5.28 -2.52
C GLU A 69 -11.87 -6.52 -2.94
N GLN A 70 -11.27 -7.71 -2.92
CA GLN A 70 -11.98 -8.96 -3.22
C GLN A 70 -13.12 -9.26 -2.22
N THR A 71 -12.98 -8.79 -0.98
CA THR A 71 -13.99 -8.98 0.07
C THR A 71 -15.13 -7.96 -0.06
N LEU A 72 -14.81 -6.72 -0.44
CA LEU A 72 -15.76 -5.63 -0.67
C LEU A 72 -16.52 -5.76 -1.99
N LEU A 73 -15.90 -6.33 -3.03
CA LEU A 73 -16.44 -6.50 -4.37
C LEU A 73 -16.51 -8.00 -4.77
N PRO A 74 -17.25 -8.84 -4.02
CA PRO A 74 -17.36 -10.26 -4.32
C PRO A 74 -18.30 -10.44 -5.53
N GLY A 75 -17.75 -10.34 -6.75
CA GLY A 75 -18.54 -10.54 -7.98
C GLY A 75 -17.94 -10.04 -9.28
N GLU A 76 -16.89 -9.20 -9.27
CA GLU A 76 -16.30 -8.66 -10.51
C GLU A 76 -15.24 -9.58 -11.17
N ASP A 77 -14.98 -10.76 -10.59
CA ASP A 77 -14.11 -11.81 -11.15
C ASP A 77 -14.91 -12.94 -11.85
N ASN A 78 -16.12 -12.64 -12.36
CA ASN A 78 -16.84 -13.52 -13.29
C ASN A 78 -16.97 -12.84 -14.65
N GLU A 79 -15.94 -12.98 -15.51
CA GLU A 79 -16.07 -13.29 -16.94
C GLU A 79 -14.71 -13.64 -17.57
#